data_AF-A0A1G7FTT7-F1
#
_entry.id   AF-A0A1G7FTT7-F1
#
_cell.length_a   1.000
_cell.length_b   1.000
_cell.length_c   1.000
_cell.angle_alpha   90.00
_cell.angle_beta   90.00
_cell.angle_gamma   90.00
#
_symmetry.space_group_name_H-M   'P 1'
#
loop_
_entity.id
_entity.type
_entity.pdbx_description
1 polymer ?
#
loop_
_entity_poly.entity_id
_entity_poly.type
_entity_poly.pdbx_seq_one_letter_code
_entity_poly.pdbx_strand_id
1 'polypeptide(L)'
;MKQINRLVALGLFSLVMFSCSKEEDSVANSTELTLQIETPIKEQIPNRTYDTESRGIYHGIIASGETTSRGKIWINLGNNGLYNASIEMVNGDVYDFVLKNDYYQINAQTEVQFLGTAGKFTVNVNDINAPLVTEVVLNNQPYFSSVVKNRNIMAALSRTGTFSDPVNTSFTGTWNIISDGTIMNPNSTNEESQKITSVIVTFNGEMYIDTMMETFYFDCIENPTHTPTMNEFAENSILAGAQNSEFGGTTSWTLGVFPPNPSGYLYPSDCDAVVESGTFNWAHPTNGLTRSGSILID
;
A
#
# COMPACT_ATOMS: atom_id res chain seq x y z
N MET A 1 -30.21 83.90 57.36
CA MET A 1 -30.18 82.69 58.22
C MET A 1 -30.54 81.50 57.35
N LYS A 2 -29.71 80.44 57.36
CA LYS A 2 -29.74 79.20 56.51
C LYS A 2 -29.34 79.40 55.04
N GLN A 3 -28.07 79.16 54.66
CA GLN A 3 -27.37 77.87 54.34
C GLN A 3 -27.68 77.35 52.91
N ILE A 4 -26.71 77.43 51.97
CA ILE A 4 -25.84 76.33 51.43
C ILE A 4 -26.58 75.55 50.32
N ASN A 5 -26.13 75.31 49.07
CA ASN A 5 -24.86 75.44 48.33
C ASN A 5 -25.20 75.56 46.82
N ARG A 6 -24.78 76.64 46.14
CA ARG A 6 -23.66 76.70 45.17
C ARG A 6 -23.76 75.78 43.94
N LEU A 7 -24.42 76.32 42.92
CA LEU A 7 -24.19 76.07 41.50
C LEU A 7 -22.90 76.77 41.02
N VAL A 8 -22.17 76.10 40.12
CA VAL A 8 -21.40 76.64 38.98
C VAL A 8 -20.05 77.33 39.23
N ALA A 9 -18.99 76.65 38.76
CA ALA A 9 -17.87 77.23 38.01
C ALA A 9 -17.41 76.15 37.01
N LEU A 10 -18.01 76.08 35.82
CA LEU A 10 -17.41 76.49 34.53
C LEU A 10 -15.87 76.44 34.49
N GLY A 11 -15.34 75.38 33.87
CA GLY A 11 -13.95 75.24 33.44
C GLY A 11 -13.91 74.52 32.10
N LEU A 12 -13.35 75.20 31.11
CA LEU A 12 -13.35 74.93 29.67
C LEU A 12 -12.72 73.60 29.24
N PHE A 13 -13.39 72.95 28.27
CA PHE A 13 -12.89 72.61 26.93
C PHE A 13 -11.46 72.02 26.76
N SER A 14 -11.39 70.71 26.51
CA SER A 14 -10.50 70.08 25.50
C SER A 14 -10.97 68.63 25.30
N LEU A 15 -11.83 68.37 24.32
CA LEU A 15 -11.47 67.66 23.08
C LEU A 15 -10.14 66.89 23.13
N VAL A 16 -10.19 65.62 23.54
CA VAL A 16 -9.40 64.57 22.88
C VAL A 16 -10.38 63.56 22.30
N MET A 17 -10.59 63.77 21.02
CA MET A 17 -11.21 62.90 20.05
C MET A 17 -10.39 61.61 19.91
N PHE A 18 -11.11 60.48 19.74
CA PHE A 18 -10.70 59.30 18.98
C PHE A 18 -9.30 58.71 19.24
N SER A 19 -9.27 57.61 19.99
CA SER A 19 -8.70 56.38 19.45
C SER A 19 -9.51 55.20 19.98
N CYS A 20 -10.52 54.82 19.21
CA CYS A 20 -10.87 53.42 19.09
C CYS A 20 -9.66 52.79 18.41
N SER A 21 -8.66 52.36 19.20
CA SER A 21 -7.69 51.43 18.64
C SER A 21 -8.52 50.22 18.29
N LYS A 22 -8.67 49.99 16.98
CA LYS A 22 -8.80 48.62 16.50
C LYS A 22 -7.80 47.81 17.32
N GLU A 23 -8.29 46.80 18.01
CA GLU A 23 -7.45 45.65 18.27
C GLU A 23 -6.92 45.26 16.89
N GLU A 24 -5.69 45.70 16.60
CA GLU A 24 -4.84 44.91 15.76
C GLU A 24 -4.77 43.59 16.50
N ASP A 25 -5.55 42.62 16.02
CA ASP A 25 -5.13 41.24 16.02
C ASP A 25 -3.72 41.28 15.44
N SER A 26 -2.75 41.45 16.33
CA SER A 26 -1.38 41.12 16.05
C SER A 26 -1.48 39.67 15.64
N VAL A 27 -1.40 39.44 14.34
CA VAL A 27 -1.03 38.16 13.74
C VAL A 27 0.24 37.80 14.49
N ALA A 28 0.08 37.05 15.57
CA ALA A 28 1.15 36.35 16.21
C ALA A 28 1.76 35.57 15.05
N ASN A 29 2.97 35.99 14.68
CA ASN A 29 3.80 35.29 13.73
C ASN A 29 3.51 33.82 13.90
N SER A 30 3.05 33.21 12.82
CA SER A 30 3.03 31.77 12.64
C SER A 30 4.43 31.28 13.02
N THR A 31 4.61 30.96 14.29
CA THR A 31 5.52 29.91 14.71
C THR A 31 5.00 28.71 13.94
N GLU A 32 5.57 28.54 12.74
CA GLU A 32 6.07 27.27 12.28
C GLU A 32 5.34 26.13 13.01
N LEU A 33 4.17 25.78 12.50
CA LEU A 33 3.57 24.45 12.65
C LEU A 33 4.44 23.41 11.91
N THR A 34 5.76 23.58 11.93
CA THR A 34 6.74 22.62 11.45
C THR A 34 7.12 21.77 12.65
N LEU A 35 6.93 20.46 12.49
CA LEU A 35 7.00 19.42 13.51
C LEU A 35 5.73 19.22 14.35
N GLN A 36 4.58 18.98 13.69
CA GLN A 36 3.96 17.70 14.01
C GLN A 36 4.91 16.62 13.52
N ILE A 37 5.28 15.68 14.38
CA ILE A 37 5.95 14.45 13.95
C ILE A 37 4.98 13.81 12.96
N GLU A 38 5.22 14.04 11.68
CA GLU A 38 4.35 13.56 10.62
C GLU A 38 4.47 12.04 10.66
N THR A 39 3.41 11.36 11.09
CA THR A 39 3.39 9.91 11.16
C THR A 39 3.79 9.36 9.78
N PRO A 40 4.84 8.53 9.68
CA PRO A 40 5.26 7.93 8.42
C PRO A 40 4.06 7.35 7.68
N ILE A 41 4.00 7.49 6.36
CA ILE A 41 2.79 7.10 5.58
C ILE A 41 2.40 5.64 5.86
N LYS A 42 3.40 4.76 6.06
CA LYS A 42 3.19 3.34 6.39
C LYS A 42 2.53 3.09 7.75
N GLU A 43 2.59 4.04 8.67
CA GLU A 43 1.98 3.99 10.00
C GLU A 43 0.65 4.76 10.07
N GLN A 44 0.24 5.44 8.99
CA GLN A 44 -1.01 6.18 8.97
C GLN A 44 -2.21 5.24 8.83
N ILE A 45 -3.23 5.50 9.64
CA ILE A 45 -4.53 4.82 9.55
C ILE A 45 -5.33 5.45 8.39
N PRO A 46 -5.88 4.65 7.45
CA PRO A 46 -6.75 5.18 6.41
C PRO A 46 -7.98 5.86 6.99
N ASN A 47 -8.31 7.05 6.47
CA ASN A 47 -9.50 7.80 6.86
C ASN A 47 -10.74 7.19 6.19
N ARG A 48 -11.65 6.67 7.02
CA ARG A 48 -12.89 6.00 6.58
C ARG A 48 -13.75 6.83 5.63
N THR A 49 -13.75 8.16 5.76
CA THR A 49 -14.52 9.03 4.84
C THR A 49 -14.04 8.88 3.40
N TYR A 50 -12.80 8.46 3.19
CA TYR A 50 -12.19 8.33 1.87
C TYR A 50 -12.12 6.90 1.33
N ASP A 51 -12.75 5.92 1.98
CA ASP A 51 -12.76 4.51 1.53
C ASP A 51 -13.38 4.34 0.13
N THR A 52 -14.30 5.24 -0.25
CA THR A 52 -14.99 5.25 -1.55
C THR A 52 -14.59 6.44 -2.43
N GLU A 53 -13.55 7.20 -2.04
CA GLU A 53 -13.07 8.36 -2.78
C GLU A 53 -11.66 8.11 -3.36
N SER A 54 -11.28 8.90 -4.36
CA SER A 54 -9.90 8.91 -4.89
C SER A 54 -8.87 9.39 -3.86
N ARG A 55 -9.29 10.17 -2.86
CA ARG A 55 -8.41 10.62 -1.75
C ARG A 55 -8.12 9.50 -0.77
N GLY A 56 -7.02 9.54 -0.03
CA GLY A 56 -6.69 8.53 1.00
C GLY A 56 -5.36 7.81 0.74
N ILE A 57 -5.16 6.65 1.35
CA ILE A 57 -3.91 5.89 1.25
C ILE A 57 -4.04 4.79 0.20
N TYR A 58 -2.97 4.57 -0.56
CA TYR A 58 -2.80 3.44 -1.45
C TYR A 58 -1.52 2.70 -1.06
N HIS A 59 -1.55 1.38 -1.16
CA HIS A 59 -0.43 0.52 -0.79
C HIS A 59 -0.24 -0.58 -1.84
N GLY A 60 1.00 -0.98 -2.06
CA GLY A 60 1.28 -2.11 -2.93
C GLY A 60 2.77 -2.35 -3.10
N ILE A 61 3.15 -2.77 -4.29
CA ILE A 61 4.51 -3.21 -4.61
C ILE A 61 5.12 -2.39 -5.74
N ILE A 62 6.44 -2.41 -5.79
CA ILE A 62 7.25 -1.96 -6.90
C ILE A 62 8.24 -3.07 -7.27
N ALA A 63 8.45 -3.33 -8.56
CA ALA A 63 9.30 -4.41 -9.05
C ALA A 63 10.03 -4.04 -10.34
N SER A 64 11.29 -4.47 -10.47
CA SER A 64 12.06 -4.29 -11.68
C SER A 64 11.63 -5.30 -12.76
N GLY A 65 11.57 -4.86 -14.01
CA GLY A 65 11.38 -5.73 -15.18
C GLY A 65 12.54 -6.67 -15.46
N GLU A 66 13.75 -6.22 -15.13
CA GLU A 66 15.01 -6.79 -15.61
C GLU A 66 15.80 -7.52 -14.52
N THR A 67 15.45 -7.28 -13.26
CA THR A 67 16.16 -7.79 -12.09
C THR A 67 15.18 -8.27 -11.02
N THR A 68 15.69 -8.85 -9.95
CA THR A 68 14.89 -9.22 -8.77
C THR A 68 14.71 -8.05 -7.77
N SER A 69 15.12 -6.84 -8.13
CA SER A 69 14.91 -5.64 -7.33
C SER A 69 13.42 -5.35 -7.15
N ARG A 70 12.99 -5.18 -5.91
CA ARG A 70 11.59 -5.01 -5.53
C ARG A 70 11.45 -4.30 -4.19
N GLY A 71 10.26 -3.83 -3.90
CA GLY A 71 9.92 -3.14 -2.68
C GLY A 71 8.44 -2.93 -2.51
N LYS A 72 8.08 -2.16 -1.49
CA LYS A 72 6.72 -1.75 -1.17
C LYS A 72 6.58 -0.25 -1.42
N ILE A 73 5.39 0.16 -1.83
CA ILE A 73 5.05 1.56 -2.09
C ILE A 73 3.84 1.95 -1.25
N TRP A 74 3.88 3.17 -0.70
CA TRP A 74 2.77 3.82 -0.03
C TRP A 74 2.55 5.20 -0.64
N ILE A 75 1.32 5.50 -1.02
CA ILE A 75 0.94 6.78 -1.64
C ILE A 75 -0.18 7.38 -0.80
N ASN A 76 0.00 8.60 -0.33
CA ASN A 76 -1.00 9.38 0.35
C ASN A 76 -1.55 10.44 -0.61
N LEU A 77 -2.82 10.30 -0.98
CA LEU A 77 -3.57 11.26 -1.78
C LEU A 77 -4.51 12.08 -0.87
N GLY A 78 -3.96 12.77 0.11
CA GLY A 78 -4.73 13.68 0.96
C GLY A 78 -5.51 13.00 2.10
N ASN A 79 -5.04 11.86 2.61
CA ASN A 79 -5.61 11.14 3.78
C ASN A 79 -5.73 12.06 5.01
N ASN A 80 -4.67 12.82 5.26
CA ASN A 80 -4.54 13.82 6.32
C ASN A 80 -4.35 15.24 5.74
N GLY A 81 -4.80 15.47 4.51
CA GLY A 81 -4.60 16.73 3.79
C GLY A 81 -3.22 16.89 3.16
N LEU A 82 -2.37 15.87 3.18
CA LEU A 82 -1.04 15.90 2.56
C LEU A 82 -0.96 14.97 1.35
N TYR A 83 -0.07 15.32 0.41
CA TYR A 83 0.21 14.53 -0.79
C TYR A 83 1.69 14.16 -0.81
N ASN A 84 1.99 12.96 -0.33
CA ASN A 84 3.33 12.41 -0.27
C ASN A 84 3.29 10.90 -0.58
N ALA A 85 4.46 10.33 -0.87
CA ALA A 85 4.60 8.91 -1.08
C ALA A 85 5.97 8.45 -0.62
N SER A 86 6.08 7.16 -0.31
CA SER A 86 7.31 6.52 0.11
C SER A 86 7.45 5.16 -0.54
N ILE A 87 8.67 4.81 -0.93
CA ILE A 87 9.03 3.49 -1.47
C ILE A 87 10.11 2.91 -0.57
N GLU A 88 9.87 1.71 -0.03
CA GLU A 88 10.83 0.96 0.77
C GLU A 88 11.25 -0.29 0.00
N MET A 89 12.52 -0.36 -0.37
CA MET A 89 13.09 -1.49 -1.11
C MET A 89 13.48 -2.61 -0.15
N VAL A 90 13.52 -3.86 -0.64
CA VAL A 90 13.88 -5.04 0.18
C VAL A 90 15.31 -4.94 0.75
N ASN A 91 16.20 -4.17 0.12
CA ASN A 91 17.55 -3.92 0.64
C ASN A 91 17.60 -2.88 1.78
N GLY A 92 16.46 -2.32 2.19
CA GLY A 92 16.33 -1.31 3.24
C GLY A 92 16.41 0.14 2.76
N ASP A 93 16.61 0.40 1.46
CA ASP A 93 16.60 1.76 0.93
C ASP A 93 15.19 2.35 0.98
N VAL A 94 15.07 3.60 1.41
CA VAL A 94 13.81 4.35 1.46
C VAL A 94 13.91 5.58 0.57
N TYR A 95 12.89 5.78 -0.27
CA TYR A 95 12.78 6.91 -1.19
C TYR A 95 11.47 7.65 -0.95
N ASP A 96 11.55 8.93 -0.62
CA ASP A 96 10.37 9.77 -0.38
C ASP A 96 10.09 10.72 -1.56
N PHE A 97 8.80 10.94 -1.80
CA PHE A 97 8.30 11.73 -2.93
C PHE A 97 7.24 12.71 -2.47
N VAL A 98 7.23 13.87 -3.12
CA VAL A 98 6.22 14.90 -2.95
C VAL A 98 5.55 15.20 -4.28
N LEU A 99 4.35 15.77 -4.22
CA LEU A 99 3.61 16.17 -5.42
C LEU A 99 4.38 17.24 -6.22
N LYS A 100 4.39 17.11 -7.55
CA LYS A 100 5.10 18.03 -8.46
C LYS A 100 4.56 19.47 -8.49
N ASN A 101 3.25 19.69 -8.30
CA ASN A 101 2.59 20.98 -8.57
C ASN A 101 1.53 21.38 -7.51
N ASP A 102 1.17 22.67 -7.51
CA ASP A 102 0.41 23.38 -6.46
C ASP A 102 -0.90 22.70 -6.01
N TYR A 103 -1.00 22.56 -4.70
CA TYR A 103 -2.08 21.97 -3.91
C TYR A 103 -3.51 22.41 -4.30
N TYR A 104 -3.65 23.59 -4.91
CA TYR A 104 -4.93 24.27 -5.15
C TYR A 104 -5.76 23.73 -6.32
N GLN A 105 -5.26 22.78 -7.12
CA GLN A 105 -5.99 22.18 -8.25
C GLN A 105 -6.37 20.70 -8.05
N ILE A 106 -6.04 20.09 -6.91
CA ILE A 106 -6.08 18.63 -6.75
C ILE A 106 -7.49 18.08 -6.51
N ASN A 107 -8.44 18.88 -6.00
CA ASN A 107 -9.77 18.38 -5.60
C ASN A 107 -10.60 17.76 -6.75
N ALA A 108 -10.14 17.85 -8.00
CA ALA A 108 -10.75 17.17 -9.15
C ALA A 108 -9.74 16.35 -10.00
N GLN A 109 -8.46 16.30 -9.61
CA GLN A 109 -7.44 15.57 -10.37
C GLN A 109 -7.35 14.13 -9.89
N THR A 110 -7.77 13.21 -10.76
CA THR A 110 -7.59 11.77 -10.60
C THR A 110 -6.21 11.33 -11.07
N GLU A 111 -5.40 12.21 -11.67
CA GLU A 111 -4.05 11.93 -12.10
C GLU A 111 -3.06 12.93 -11.52
N VAL A 112 -2.02 12.45 -10.85
CA VAL A 112 -1.04 13.26 -10.14
C VAL A 112 0.37 12.71 -10.32
N GLN A 113 1.36 13.61 -10.39
CA GLN A 113 2.77 13.23 -10.54
C GLN A 113 3.55 13.50 -9.25
N PHE A 114 4.28 12.48 -8.80
CA PHE A 114 5.18 12.53 -7.66
C PHE A 114 6.63 12.64 -8.12
N LEU A 115 7.40 13.51 -7.46
CA LEU A 115 8.83 13.72 -7.70
C LEU A 115 9.60 13.55 -6.38
N GLY A 116 10.73 12.88 -6.47
CA GLY A 116 11.70 12.74 -5.39
C GLY A 116 13.11 12.95 -5.95
N THR A 117 14.10 13.03 -5.06
CA THR A 117 15.51 13.17 -5.48
C THR A 117 16.00 11.98 -6.29
N ALA A 118 15.50 10.78 -5.97
CA ALA A 118 15.89 9.53 -6.61
C ALA A 118 14.99 9.15 -7.80
N GLY A 119 13.89 9.84 -8.07
CA GLY A 119 12.93 9.31 -9.02
C GLY A 119 11.64 10.10 -9.24
N LYS A 120 10.73 9.47 -9.97
CA LYS A 120 9.39 9.98 -10.23
C LYS A 120 8.42 8.84 -10.52
N PHE A 121 7.13 9.13 -10.40
CA PHE A 121 6.05 8.32 -10.94
C PHE A 121 4.77 9.14 -11.06
N THR A 122 3.81 8.62 -11.81
CA THR A 122 2.48 9.20 -11.98
C THR A 122 1.44 8.21 -11.45
N VAL A 123 0.44 8.70 -10.72
CA VAL A 123 -0.65 7.90 -10.17
C VAL A 123 -1.95 8.37 -10.80
N ASN A 124 -2.73 7.43 -11.32
CA ASN A 124 -4.07 7.65 -11.84
C ASN A 124 -5.09 6.80 -11.06
N VAL A 125 -6.03 7.48 -10.40
CA VAL A 125 -7.07 6.92 -9.52
C VAL A 125 -8.47 7.21 -10.08
N ASN A 126 -8.61 7.27 -11.41
CA ASN A 126 -9.91 7.32 -12.09
C ASN A 126 -10.79 6.13 -11.70
N ASP A 127 -10.19 4.95 -11.55
CA ASP A 127 -10.78 3.80 -10.89
C ASP A 127 -10.05 3.58 -9.56
N ILE A 128 -10.77 3.77 -8.44
CA ILE A 128 -10.20 3.61 -7.11
C ILE A 128 -9.91 2.15 -6.75
N ASN A 129 -10.55 1.19 -7.43
CA ASN A 129 -10.37 -0.24 -7.21
C ASN A 129 -9.28 -0.83 -8.11
N ALA A 130 -8.89 -0.10 -9.16
CA ALA A 130 -7.81 -0.47 -10.06
C ALA A 130 -6.92 0.75 -10.37
N PRO A 131 -6.25 1.33 -9.34
CA PRO A 131 -5.39 2.49 -9.52
C PRO A 131 -4.18 2.12 -10.39
N LEU A 132 -3.81 3.01 -11.29
CA LEU A 132 -2.69 2.82 -12.21
C LEU A 132 -1.51 3.69 -11.80
N VAL A 133 -0.34 3.08 -11.64
CA VAL A 133 0.92 3.79 -11.38
C VAL A 133 1.84 3.60 -12.58
N THR A 134 2.22 4.70 -13.23
CA THR A 134 3.02 4.71 -14.47
C THR A 134 4.27 5.55 -14.32
N GLU A 135 5.16 5.43 -15.32
CA GLU A 135 6.44 6.14 -15.37
C GLU A 135 7.28 6.00 -14.09
N VAL A 136 7.22 4.84 -13.43
CA VAL A 136 7.96 4.62 -12.20
C VAL A 136 9.44 4.50 -12.52
N VAL A 137 10.21 5.48 -12.06
CA VAL A 137 11.65 5.56 -12.26
C VAL A 137 12.31 5.78 -10.92
N LEU A 138 13.27 4.92 -10.56
CA LEU A 138 14.14 5.05 -9.40
C LEU A 138 15.59 4.92 -9.83
N ASN A 139 16.44 5.89 -9.45
CA ASN A 139 17.86 5.94 -9.80
C ASN A 139 18.10 5.73 -11.31
N ASN A 140 17.28 6.39 -12.14
CA ASN A 140 17.26 6.26 -13.61
C ASN A 140 16.97 4.85 -14.14
N GLN A 141 16.41 3.96 -13.32
CA GLN A 141 15.95 2.62 -13.74
C GLN A 141 14.42 2.57 -13.75
N PRO A 142 13.81 1.96 -14.78
CA PRO A 142 12.37 1.78 -14.83
C PRO A 142 11.93 0.65 -13.87
N TYR A 143 10.77 0.87 -13.25
CA TYR A 143 10.09 -0.12 -12.42
C TYR A 143 8.63 -0.23 -12.85
N PHE A 144 8.03 -1.35 -12.47
CA PHE A 144 6.58 -1.57 -12.49
C PHE A 144 6.02 -1.40 -11.09
N SER A 145 4.75 -1.03 -10.99
CA SER A 145 4.08 -0.88 -9.71
C SER A 145 2.64 -1.37 -9.83
N SER A 146 2.16 -2.01 -8.77
CA SER A 146 0.76 -2.37 -8.59
C SER A 146 0.35 -1.97 -7.19
N VAL A 147 -0.70 -1.16 -7.09
CA VAL A 147 -1.19 -0.65 -5.80
C VAL A 147 -2.69 -0.90 -5.70
N VAL A 148 -3.16 -0.96 -4.46
CA VAL A 148 -4.58 -1.07 -4.14
C VAL A 148 -4.96 0.02 -3.15
N LYS A 149 -6.25 0.33 -3.08
CA LYS A 149 -6.77 1.25 -2.09
C LYS A 149 -6.60 0.66 -0.69
N ASN A 150 -5.92 1.39 0.18
CA ASN A 150 -5.85 1.04 1.59
C ASN A 150 -7.07 1.65 2.30
N ARG A 151 -7.90 0.81 2.93
CA ARG A 151 -9.21 1.21 3.51
C ARG A 151 -9.19 1.11 5.02
N ASN A 152 -10.13 1.80 5.68
CA ASN A 152 -10.21 1.79 7.13
C ASN A 152 -10.72 0.45 7.70
N ILE A 153 -11.54 -0.29 6.93
CA ILE A 153 -12.07 -1.59 7.37
C ILE A 153 -10.97 -2.59 7.70
N MET A 154 -9.92 -2.62 6.87
CA MET A 154 -8.74 -3.45 7.04
C MET A 154 -7.64 -2.88 6.16
N ALA A 155 -6.42 -2.81 6.71
CA ALA A 155 -5.30 -2.29 5.97
C ALA A 155 -4.90 -3.27 4.85
N ALA A 156 -4.70 -2.75 3.64
CA ALA A 156 -4.15 -3.52 2.54
C ALA A 156 -2.76 -4.06 2.91
N LEU A 157 -2.49 -5.29 2.52
CA LEU A 157 -1.22 -5.96 2.76
C LEU A 157 -0.54 -6.26 1.44
N SER A 158 0.79 -6.11 1.41
CA SER A 158 1.61 -6.66 0.34
C SER A 158 2.76 -7.49 0.89
N ARG A 159 3.13 -8.52 0.13
CA ARG A 159 4.36 -9.31 0.33
C ARG A 159 5.11 -9.36 -0.97
N THR A 160 6.41 -9.16 -0.89
CA THR A 160 7.33 -9.18 -2.03
C THR A 160 8.10 -10.47 -2.04
N GLY A 161 8.63 -10.84 -3.20
CA GLY A 161 9.37 -12.09 -3.30
C GLY A 161 10.03 -12.26 -4.66
N THR A 162 10.67 -13.41 -4.83
CA THR A 162 11.33 -13.81 -6.07
C THR A 162 10.96 -15.22 -6.46
N PHE A 163 11.15 -15.54 -7.73
CA PHE A 163 11.12 -16.91 -8.20
C PHE A 163 12.40 -17.23 -8.95
N SER A 164 12.76 -18.52 -8.97
CA SER A 164 13.87 -19.00 -9.80
C SER A 164 13.67 -20.45 -10.21
N ASP A 165 14.07 -20.75 -11.45
CA ASP A 165 14.21 -22.10 -11.97
C ASP A 165 15.65 -22.59 -11.71
N PRO A 166 15.85 -23.66 -10.91
CA PRO A 166 17.19 -24.14 -10.55
C PRO A 166 17.93 -24.78 -11.73
N VAL A 167 17.22 -25.21 -12.78
CA VAL A 167 17.81 -25.79 -13.99
C VAL A 167 18.19 -24.68 -14.96
N ASN A 168 17.36 -23.64 -15.06
CA ASN A 168 17.63 -22.47 -15.88
C ASN A 168 17.61 -21.19 -15.02
N THR A 169 18.76 -20.89 -14.44
CA THR A 169 18.93 -19.77 -13.51
C THR A 169 18.71 -18.39 -14.13
N SER A 170 18.64 -18.27 -15.46
CA SER A 170 18.26 -17.00 -16.10
C SER A 170 16.75 -16.77 -16.11
N PHE A 171 15.95 -17.80 -15.83
CA PHE A 171 14.50 -17.67 -15.64
C PHE A 171 14.21 -17.37 -14.18
N THR A 172 14.23 -16.07 -13.88
CA THR A 172 14.03 -15.53 -12.55
C THR A 172 13.37 -14.15 -12.66
N GLY A 173 12.75 -13.71 -11.58
CA GLY A 173 12.05 -12.45 -11.51
C GLY A 173 11.46 -12.24 -10.12
N THR A 174 10.52 -11.30 -10.02
CA THR A 174 9.82 -11.03 -8.76
C THR A 174 8.47 -11.75 -8.72
N TRP A 175 8.06 -12.13 -7.53
CA TRP A 175 6.78 -12.78 -7.24
C TRP A 175 6.17 -12.09 -6.02
N ASN A 176 5.12 -11.30 -6.24
CA ASN A 176 4.55 -10.46 -5.20
C ASN A 176 3.06 -10.76 -5.06
N ILE A 177 2.52 -10.59 -3.87
CA ILE A 177 1.09 -10.79 -3.60
C ILE A 177 0.53 -9.57 -2.85
N ILE A 178 -0.73 -9.27 -3.11
CA ILE A 178 -1.46 -8.19 -2.46
C ILE A 178 -2.82 -8.70 -1.97
N SER A 179 -3.22 -8.23 -0.80
CA SER A 179 -4.61 -8.20 -0.34
C SER A 179 -5.04 -6.75 -0.23
N ASP A 180 -6.19 -6.41 -0.78
CA ASP A 180 -6.79 -5.07 -0.67
C ASP A 180 -7.62 -4.86 0.60
N GLY A 181 -7.65 -5.86 1.50
CA GLY A 181 -8.38 -5.81 2.76
C GLY A 181 -9.90 -5.84 2.65
N THR A 182 -10.47 -6.05 1.45
CA THR A 182 -11.94 -6.04 1.28
C THR A 182 -12.62 -7.31 1.77
N ILE A 183 -11.89 -8.42 1.80
CA ILE A 183 -12.37 -9.73 2.26
C ILE A 183 -11.49 -10.19 3.41
N MET A 184 -12.04 -10.04 4.62
CA MET A 184 -11.45 -10.51 5.86
C MET A 184 -11.97 -11.90 6.19
N ASN A 185 -11.13 -12.72 6.80
CA ASN A 185 -11.50 -14.00 7.41
C ASN A 185 -12.27 -14.94 6.47
N PRO A 186 -11.82 -15.10 5.21
CA PRO A 186 -12.58 -15.86 4.22
C PRO A 186 -12.72 -17.34 4.60
N ASN A 187 -11.86 -17.86 5.47
CA ASN A 187 -11.85 -19.24 5.94
C ASN A 187 -12.33 -19.40 7.39
N SER A 188 -12.70 -18.31 8.08
CA SER A 188 -13.23 -18.33 9.47
C SER A 188 -12.32 -18.92 10.55
N THR A 189 -10.99 -18.85 10.38
CA THR A 189 -9.99 -19.43 11.28
C THR A 189 -9.32 -18.41 12.22
N ASN A 190 -9.17 -17.17 11.77
CA ASN A 190 -8.53 -16.04 12.48
C ASN A 190 -9.24 -14.74 12.07
N GLU A 191 -9.31 -13.73 12.95
CA GLU A 191 -9.90 -12.41 12.69
C GLU A 191 -9.01 -11.44 11.88
N GLU A 192 -7.71 -11.77 11.75
CA GLU A 192 -6.70 -10.93 11.08
C GLU A 192 -6.33 -11.43 9.67
N SER A 193 -6.93 -12.54 9.22
CA SER A 193 -6.63 -13.12 7.91
C SER A 193 -7.31 -12.33 6.79
N GLN A 194 -6.63 -12.20 5.66
CA GLN A 194 -7.15 -11.47 4.50
C GLN A 194 -7.00 -12.30 3.24
N LYS A 195 -8.01 -12.27 2.36
CA LYS A 195 -7.94 -12.94 1.05
C LYS A 195 -6.82 -12.32 0.20
N ILE A 196 -6.01 -13.15 -0.45
CA ILE A 196 -5.13 -12.69 -1.53
C ILE A 196 -6.01 -12.23 -2.70
N THR A 197 -5.89 -10.95 -3.08
CA THR A 197 -6.68 -10.36 -4.16
C THR A 197 -5.92 -10.26 -5.46
N SER A 198 -4.59 -10.27 -5.41
CA SER A 198 -3.77 -10.35 -6.60
C SER A 198 -2.41 -10.97 -6.35
N VAL A 199 -1.88 -11.57 -7.41
CA VAL A 199 -0.50 -11.99 -7.55
C VAL A 199 0.11 -11.24 -8.74
N ILE A 200 1.33 -10.74 -8.55
CA ILE A 200 2.04 -9.91 -9.52
C ILE A 200 3.41 -10.53 -9.75
N VAL A 201 3.64 -10.96 -10.99
CA VAL A 201 4.91 -11.53 -11.43
C VAL A 201 5.56 -10.56 -12.40
N THR A 202 6.84 -10.25 -12.20
CA THR A 202 7.60 -9.36 -13.09
C THR A 202 8.89 -10.03 -13.51
N PHE A 203 9.09 -10.18 -14.81
CA PHE A 203 10.30 -10.75 -15.41
C PHE A 203 10.39 -10.37 -16.89
N ASN A 204 11.61 -10.38 -17.44
CA ASN A 204 11.87 -10.14 -18.86
C ASN A 204 11.22 -8.84 -19.41
N GLY A 205 11.26 -7.78 -18.61
CA GLY A 205 10.71 -6.47 -18.98
C GLY A 205 9.19 -6.39 -18.97
N GLU A 206 8.47 -7.40 -18.47
CA GLU A 206 7.01 -7.44 -18.42
C GLU A 206 6.49 -7.66 -17.00
N MET A 207 5.33 -7.07 -16.71
CA MET A 207 4.57 -7.29 -15.48
C MET A 207 3.25 -7.98 -15.82
N TYR A 208 2.99 -9.09 -15.15
CA TYR A 208 1.74 -9.84 -15.23
C TYR A 208 1.01 -9.75 -13.90
N ILE A 209 -0.30 -9.60 -13.96
CA ILE A 209 -1.17 -9.52 -12.79
C ILE A 209 -2.29 -10.52 -12.97
N ASP A 210 -2.49 -11.36 -11.96
CA ASP A 210 -3.68 -12.18 -11.84
C ASP A 210 -4.46 -11.76 -10.59
N THR A 211 -5.76 -11.55 -10.76
CA THR A 211 -6.71 -11.11 -9.73
C THR A 211 -7.76 -12.17 -9.41
N MET A 212 -7.66 -13.36 -10.02
CA MET A 212 -8.61 -14.45 -9.86
C MET A 212 -7.96 -15.62 -9.13
N MET A 213 -8.11 -15.65 -7.81
CA MET A 213 -7.60 -16.73 -6.98
C MET A 213 -8.59 -17.89 -6.89
N GLU A 214 -8.15 -19.11 -7.17
CA GLU A 214 -8.96 -20.31 -7.04
C GLU A 214 -9.07 -20.78 -5.59
N THR A 215 -10.22 -21.37 -5.24
CA THR A 215 -10.31 -22.16 -4.01
C THR A 215 -9.58 -23.48 -4.19
N PHE A 216 -8.92 -23.96 -3.14
CA PHE A 216 -8.17 -25.21 -3.17
C PHE A 216 -8.53 -26.10 -1.98
N TYR A 217 -8.21 -27.38 -2.10
CA TYR A 217 -8.36 -28.32 -1.01
C TYR A 217 -7.09 -28.32 -0.15
N PHE A 218 -7.26 -28.30 1.16
CA PHE A 218 -6.16 -28.29 2.12
C PHE A 218 -6.43 -29.35 3.18
N ASP A 219 -5.86 -30.55 2.98
CA ASP A 219 -6.05 -31.74 3.82
C ASP A 219 -5.79 -31.49 5.32
N CYS A 220 -4.93 -30.52 5.63
CA CYS A 220 -4.56 -30.15 6.99
C CYS A 220 -5.74 -29.63 7.83
N ILE A 221 -6.79 -29.10 7.19
CA ILE A 221 -7.96 -28.52 7.87
C ILE A 221 -9.17 -29.22 7.27
N GLU A 222 -10.08 -29.73 8.11
CA GLU A 222 -11.29 -30.49 7.71
C GLU A 222 -12.34 -29.65 6.94
N ASN A 223 -11.90 -28.69 6.13
CA ASN A 223 -12.73 -27.80 5.33
C ASN A 223 -12.54 -28.14 3.83
N PRO A 224 -13.60 -28.50 3.10
CA PRO A 224 -13.50 -29.03 1.74
C PRO A 224 -12.96 -28.03 0.70
N THR A 225 -12.96 -26.72 1.01
CA THR A 225 -12.44 -25.68 0.11
C THR A 225 -11.92 -24.49 0.92
N HIS A 226 -10.67 -24.08 0.66
CA HIS A 226 -10.02 -22.92 1.25
C HIS A 226 -9.85 -21.81 0.22
N THR A 227 -10.05 -20.58 0.66
CA THR A 227 -9.70 -19.37 -0.09
C THR A 227 -8.24 -19.03 0.20
N PRO A 228 -7.44 -18.64 -0.82
CA PRO A 228 -6.07 -18.18 -0.60
C PRO A 228 -5.99 -16.95 0.31
N THR A 229 -5.13 -17.01 1.32
CA THR A 229 -5.04 -16.00 2.38
C THR A 229 -3.63 -15.59 2.73
N MET A 230 -3.53 -14.39 3.31
CA MET A 230 -2.41 -13.92 4.11
C MET A 230 -2.85 -13.81 5.57
N ASN A 231 -1.93 -14.06 6.49
CA ASN A 231 -2.11 -14.02 7.95
C ASN A 231 -3.20 -15.00 8.48
N GLU A 232 -3.32 -16.18 7.87
CA GLU A 232 -4.28 -17.21 8.30
C GLU A 232 -3.97 -17.76 9.71
N PHE A 233 -2.77 -18.31 9.90
CA PHE A 233 -2.39 -18.99 11.16
C PHE A 233 -1.45 -18.15 12.04
N ALA A 234 -0.68 -17.28 11.42
CA ALA A 234 0.26 -16.38 12.09
C ALA A 234 0.51 -15.13 11.24
N GLU A 235 1.03 -14.07 11.86
CA GLU A 235 1.57 -12.93 11.12
C GLU A 235 2.58 -13.42 10.06
N ASN A 236 2.48 -12.90 8.84
CA ASN A 236 3.29 -13.28 7.68
C ASN A 236 3.05 -14.67 7.11
N SER A 237 2.11 -15.46 7.65
CA SER A 237 1.70 -16.71 7.01
C SER A 237 1.00 -16.43 5.68
N ILE A 238 1.26 -17.29 4.70
CA ILE A 238 0.61 -17.27 3.38
C ILE A 238 0.07 -18.67 3.16
N LEU A 239 -1.15 -18.78 2.64
CA LEU A 239 -1.72 -20.07 2.27
C LEU A 239 -2.42 -19.94 0.92
N ALA A 240 -1.83 -20.53 -0.12
CA ALA A 240 -2.40 -20.55 -1.46
C ALA A 240 -1.97 -21.83 -2.18
N GLY A 241 -2.85 -22.82 -2.29
CA GLY A 241 -2.58 -24.09 -2.97
C GLY A 241 -3.17 -24.15 -4.38
N ALA A 242 -2.54 -24.89 -5.28
CA ALA A 242 -3.12 -25.30 -6.58
C ALA A 242 -3.69 -24.13 -7.44
N GLN A 243 -3.04 -22.97 -7.39
CA GLN A 243 -3.45 -21.79 -8.14
C GLN A 243 -3.02 -21.89 -9.60
N ASN A 244 -3.77 -21.27 -10.52
CA ASN A 244 -3.41 -21.20 -11.93
C ASN A 244 -3.51 -19.78 -12.46
N SER A 245 -2.45 -19.32 -13.09
CA SER A 245 -2.35 -17.96 -13.63
C SER A 245 -1.74 -17.96 -15.03
N GLU A 246 -1.96 -16.89 -15.78
CA GLU A 246 -1.38 -16.67 -17.11
C GLU A 246 -0.33 -15.56 -17.06
N PHE A 247 0.94 -15.93 -16.94
CA PHE A 247 2.06 -15.01 -16.83
C PHE A 247 2.90 -15.01 -18.11
N GLY A 248 2.28 -14.86 -19.29
CA GLY A 248 2.98 -15.13 -20.56
C GLY A 248 3.20 -16.63 -20.79
N GLY A 249 2.41 -17.46 -20.11
CA GLY A 249 2.34 -18.91 -20.15
C GLY A 249 1.52 -19.43 -18.97
N THR A 250 0.90 -20.59 -19.14
CA THR A 250 0.09 -21.21 -18.09
C THR A 250 0.97 -21.63 -16.94
N THR A 251 0.72 -21.06 -15.77
CA THR A 251 1.53 -21.25 -14.56
C THR A 251 0.68 -21.80 -13.45
N SER A 252 0.97 -23.03 -13.02
CA SER A 252 0.42 -23.58 -11.79
C SER A 252 1.38 -23.28 -10.64
N TRP A 253 0.87 -22.80 -9.52
CA TRP A 253 1.73 -22.41 -8.40
C TRP A 253 1.08 -22.64 -7.05
N THR A 254 1.91 -22.58 -6.02
CA THR A 254 1.52 -22.79 -4.64
C THR A 254 2.46 -22.01 -3.73
N LEU A 255 1.90 -21.31 -2.73
CA LEU A 255 2.62 -20.61 -1.68
C LEU A 255 2.18 -21.16 -0.31
N GLY A 256 3.16 -21.44 0.55
CA GLY A 256 2.90 -21.75 1.95
C GLY A 256 2.34 -23.14 2.24
N VAL A 257 2.66 -24.16 1.44
CA VAL A 257 2.14 -25.53 1.65
C VAL A 257 3.16 -26.43 2.33
N PHE A 258 2.81 -26.88 3.54
CA PHE A 258 3.38 -28.06 4.22
C PHE A 258 3.01 -29.35 3.51
N PRO A 259 3.89 -30.36 3.58
CA PRO A 259 4.53 -30.93 2.42
C PRO A 259 3.56 -31.27 1.28
N PRO A 260 3.95 -31.08 0.01
CA PRO A 260 3.11 -31.22 -1.19
C PRO A 260 2.51 -32.62 -1.43
N ASN A 261 2.75 -33.57 -0.52
CA ASN A 261 2.12 -34.89 -0.43
C ASN A 261 2.34 -35.42 1.00
N PRO A 262 1.46 -35.15 1.97
CA PRO A 262 1.55 -35.79 3.26
C PRO A 262 1.20 -37.28 3.09
N SER A 263 2.21 -38.14 3.05
CA SER A 263 1.99 -39.56 3.28
C SER A 263 2.05 -39.80 4.79
N GLY A 264 0.88 -39.86 5.43
CA GLY A 264 0.76 -40.11 6.87
C GLY A 264 -0.19 -39.16 7.59
N TYR A 265 -0.25 -39.28 8.92
CA TYR A 265 -0.94 -38.31 9.77
C TYR A 265 -0.16 -37.00 9.81
N LEU A 266 -0.78 -35.90 9.40
CA LEU A 266 -0.30 -34.55 9.67
C LEU A 266 -0.66 -34.19 11.12
N TYR A 267 0.31 -33.72 11.91
CA TYR A 267 -0.02 -33.12 13.20
C TYR A 267 -0.52 -31.69 12.98
N PRO A 268 -1.51 -31.22 13.75
CA PRO A 268 -1.96 -29.82 13.67
C PRO A 268 -0.82 -28.80 13.82
N SER A 269 0.22 -29.12 14.60
CA SER A 269 1.42 -28.28 14.74
C SER A 269 2.25 -28.15 13.46
N ASP A 270 2.12 -29.10 12.52
CA ASP A 270 2.76 -29.03 11.21
C ASP A 270 2.02 -28.06 10.27
N CYS A 271 0.82 -27.60 10.66
CA CYS A 271 0.02 -26.63 9.90
C CYS A 271 0.32 -25.18 10.31
N ASP A 272 0.95 -24.98 11.47
CA ASP A 272 1.19 -23.67 12.09
C ASP A 272 2.56 -23.06 11.76
N ALA A 273 3.44 -23.75 11.02
CA ALA A 273 4.76 -23.21 10.76
C ALA A 273 4.73 -22.13 9.65
N VAL A 274 5.55 -21.09 9.80
CA VAL A 274 5.62 -20.00 8.81
C VAL A 274 6.39 -20.50 7.59
N VAL A 275 5.74 -20.55 6.41
CA VAL A 275 6.39 -20.97 5.16
C VAL A 275 6.37 -19.82 4.18
N GLU A 276 7.48 -19.12 4.10
CA GLU A 276 7.74 -18.02 3.17
C GLU A 276 8.23 -18.54 1.80
N SER A 277 7.83 -19.76 1.42
CA SER A 277 8.26 -20.38 0.17
C SER A 277 7.16 -21.15 -0.53
N GLY A 278 7.39 -21.40 -1.81
CA GLY A 278 6.43 -22.07 -2.67
C GLY A 278 7.08 -22.66 -3.90
N THR A 279 6.25 -23.18 -4.79
CA THR A 279 6.69 -23.78 -6.06
C THR A 279 5.84 -23.29 -7.20
N PHE A 280 6.43 -23.25 -8.38
CA PHE A 280 5.70 -23.03 -9.63
C PHE A 280 6.03 -24.12 -10.64
N ASN A 281 5.09 -24.34 -11.55
CA ASN A 281 5.23 -25.08 -12.78
C ASN A 281 4.67 -24.22 -13.92
N TRP A 282 5.50 -23.90 -14.91
CA TRP A 282 5.22 -22.89 -15.92
C TRP A 282 5.39 -23.48 -17.31
N ALA A 283 4.29 -23.61 -18.03
CA ALA A 283 4.27 -24.06 -19.41
C ALA A 283 4.35 -22.85 -20.35
N HIS A 284 5.38 -22.82 -21.19
CA HIS A 284 5.51 -21.81 -22.23
C HIS A 284 4.41 -21.97 -23.27
N PRO A 285 3.80 -20.87 -23.75
CA PRO A 285 2.54 -20.91 -24.51
C PRO A 285 2.63 -21.62 -25.87
N THR A 286 3.82 -21.70 -26.47
CA THR A 286 3.95 -22.08 -27.90
C THR A 286 4.92 -23.22 -28.21
N ASN A 287 5.82 -23.59 -27.30
CA ASN A 287 6.90 -24.56 -27.61
C ASN A 287 6.87 -25.80 -26.70
N GLY A 288 5.88 -25.90 -25.80
CA GLY A 288 5.75 -27.03 -24.87
C GLY A 288 6.87 -27.14 -23.83
N LEU A 289 7.75 -26.15 -23.73
CA LEU A 289 8.75 -26.11 -22.66
C LEU A 289 8.05 -25.86 -21.33
N THR A 290 8.36 -26.69 -20.35
CA THR A 290 7.88 -26.56 -18.99
C THR A 290 9.06 -26.23 -18.08
N ARG A 291 8.87 -25.23 -17.22
CA ARG A 291 9.83 -24.81 -16.20
C ARG A 291 9.24 -25.11 -14.84
N SER A 292 10.09 -25.44 -13.89
CA SER A 292 9.66 -25.63 -12.51
C SER A 292 10.69 -25.03 -11.59
N GLY A 293 10.25 -24.47 -10.48
CA GLY A 293 11.15 -23.78 -9.58
C GLY A 293 10.51 -23.41 -8.27
N SER A 294 11.24 -22.63 -7.50
CA SER A 294 10.84 -22.18 -6.17
C SER A 294 10.45 -20.71 -6.19
N ILE A 295 9.50 -20.38 -5.32
CA ILE A 295 9.13 -19.01 -4.97
C ILE A 295 9.61 -18.76 -3.54
N LEU A 296 10.19 -17.59 -3.30
CA LEU A 296 10.67 -17.13 -1.99
C LEU A 296 10.05 -15.77 -1.70
N ILE A 297 9.28 -15.68 -0.63
CA ILE A 297 8.66 -14.44 -0.14
C ILE A 297 9.55 -13.86 0.97
N ASP A 298 9.58 -12.53 1.07
CA ASP A 298 10.33 -11.76 2.08
C ASP A 298 9.57 -11.59 3.41
#